data_AF-A0A538QWJ3-F1
#
_entry.id   AF-A0A538QWJ3-F1
#
_cell.length_a   1.000
_cell.length_b   1.000
_cell.length_c   1.000
_cell.angle_alpha   90.00
_cell.angle_beta   90.00
_cell.angle_gamma   90.00
#
_symmetry.space_group_name_H-M   'P 1'
#
loop_
_entity.id
_entity.type
_entity.pdbx_description
1 polymer ?
#
loop_
_entity_poly.entity_id
_entity_poly.type
_entity_poly.pdbx_seq_one_letter_code
_entity_poly.pdbx_strand_id
1 'polypeptide(L)'
;MLIYLEAHPIPVWRDVKQPIPAHFTSLHFVFADGAFNRELILDEQVYFFGDEVVLALRAFTHGYDLFHPHYVLGWHLYERTATRTTHWDDHADYDERNQRSCDRLRDLFLGIDDAALGSRRTIDDYESMICDKLIEL
;
A
#
# COMPACT_ATOMS: atom_id res chain seq x y z
N MET A 1 0.71 10.96 13.52
CA MET A 1 1.05 11.07 12.08
C MET A 1 0.83 9.71 11.42
N LEU A 2 0.27 9.66 10.20
CA LEU A 2 0.18 8.41 9.42
C LEU A 2 1.54 8.12 8.78
N ILE A 3 1.90 6.83 8.66
CA ILE A 3 3.11 6.42 7.95
C ILE A 3 3.11 6.95 6.51
N TYR A 4 4.28 7.39 6.05
CA TYR A 4 4.51 7.86 4.68
C TYR A 4 5.60 7.00 4.04
N LEU A 5 5.37 6.57 2.80
CA LEU A 5 6.31 5.72 2.07
C LEU A 5 7.20 6.55 1.15
N GLU A 6 8.50 6.33 1.25
CA GLU A 6 9.46 6.81 0.25
C GLU A 6 10.15 5.59 -0.38
N ALA A 7 10.01 5.46 -1.70
CA ALA A 7 10.63 4.37 -2.43
C ALA A 7 12.05 4.72 -2.84
N HIS A 8 12.98 3.79 -2.62
CA HIS A 8 14.36 3.89 -3.09
C HIS A 8 14.71 2.75 -4.06
N PRO A 9 15.61 3.00 -5.04
CA PRO A 9 16.11 1.93 -5.89
C PRO A 9 16.79 0.84 -5.05
N ILE A 10 16.47 -0.41 -5.34
CA ILE A 10 17.13 -1.54 -4.70
C ILE A 10 18.61 -1.55 -5.12
N PRO A 11 19.57 -1.47 -4.18
CA PRO A 11 20.98 -1.61 -4.52
C PRO A 11 21.22 -2.94 -5.22
N VAL A 12 22.15 -2.96 -6.19
CA VAL A 12 22.50 -4.18 -6.96
C VAL A 12 21.30 -4.90 -7.63
N TRP A 13 20.18 -4.21 -7.92
CA TRP A 13 18.99 -4.82 -8.52
C TRP A 13 19.25 -5.61 -9.82
N ARG A 14 20.32 -5.28 -10.56
CA ARG A 14 20.75 -6.01 -11.78
C ARG A 14 21.33 -7.39 -11.49
N ASP A 15 21.86 -7.59 -10.30
CA ASP A 15 22.54 -8.83 -9.89
C ASP A 15 21.61 -9.78 -9.15
N VAL A 16 20.46 -9.30 -8.68
CA VAL A 16 19.43 -10.11 -8.01
C VAL A 16 18.87 -11.15 -8.99
N LYS A 17 18.79 -12.41 -8.53
CA LYS A 17 18.36 -13.58 -9.35
C LYS A 17 17.06 -14.24 -8.87
N GLN A 18 16.43 -13.69 -7.83
CA GLN A 18 15.19 -14.21 -7.25
C GLN A 18 14.36 -13.06 -6.66
N PRO A 19 13.03 -13.20 -6.54
CA PRO A 19 12.19 -12.17 -5.92
C PRO A 19 12.70 -11.76 -4.54
N ILE A 20 12.55 -10.49 -4.22
CA ILE A 20 13.04 -9.90 -2.97
C ILE A 20 11.85 -9.74 -2.03
N PRO A 21 11.92 -10.17 -0.76
CA PRO A 21 10.86 -9.89 0.21
C PRO A 21 10.54 -8.40 0.24
N ALA A 22 9.25 -8.09 0.25
CA ALA A 22 8.74 -6.73 0.25
C ALA A 22 7.95 -6.46 1.52
N HIS A 23 8.03 -5.23 2.01
CA HIS A 23 7.22 -4.78 3.14
C HIS A 23 5.93 -4.09 2.67
N PHE A 24 5.99 -3.42 1.52
CA PHE A 24 4.90 -2.63 0.96
C PHE A 24 4.67 -2.98 -0.52
N THR A 25 3.47 -2.67 -1.02
CA THR A 25 3.12 -2.79 -2.43
C THR A 25 2.97 -1.40 -3.04
N SER A 26 3.41 -1.21 -4.28
CA SER A 26 3.21 0.06 -4.99
C SER A 26 1.88 0.14 -5.76
N LEU A 27 1.08 -0.94 -5.74
CA LEU A 27 -0.18 -1.10 -6.47
C LEU A 27 -0.17 -0.93 -8.00
N HIS A 28 1.00 -0.67 -8.60
CA HIS A 28 1.12 -0.49 -10.05
C HIS A 28 0.81 -1.78 -10.82
N PHE A 29 1.45 -2.87 -10.40
CA PHE A 29 1.25 -4.21 -10.93
C PHE A 29 1.34 -5.20 -9.77
N VAL A 30 0.20 -5.77 -9.39
CA VAL A 30 0.11 -6.79 -8.34
C VAL A 30 -0.23 -8.11 -9.01
N PHE A 31 0.60 -9.13 -8.75
CA PHE A 31 0.41 -10.49 -9.24
C PHE A 31 0.13 -11.39 -8.04
N ALA A 32 -1.01 -12.06 -8.06
CA ALA A 32 -1.43 -13.02 -7.06
C ALA A 32 -2.35 -14.06 -7.71
N ASP A 33 -2.65 -15.14 -6.98
CA ASP A 33 -3.67 -16.07 -7.43
C ASP A 33 -5.06 -15.42 -7.40
N GLY A 34 -6.00 -15.97 -8.16
CA GLY A 34 -7.32 -15.35 -8.32
C GLY A 34 -8.17 -15.26 -7.04
N ALA A 35 -7.81 -15.94 -5.95
CA ALA A 35 -8.47 -15.77 -4.66
C ALA A 35 -8.18 -14.41 -4.03
N PHE A 36 -7.02 -13.82 -4.31
CA PHE A 36 -6.63 -12.49 -3.82
C PHE A 36 -7.72 -11.43 -4.07
N ASN A 37 -8.36 -11.45 -5.25
CA ASN A 37 -9.43 -10.50 -5.59
C ASN A 37 -10.71 -10.66 -4.76
N ARG A 38 -10.92 -11.82 -4.12
CA ARG A 38 -12.08 -12.08 -3.25
C ARG A 38 -11.75 -11.84 -1.79
N GLU A 39 -10.50 -12.12 -1.41
CA GLU A 39 -10.04 -11.97 -0.03
C GLU A 39 -9.65 -10.52 0.30
N LEU A 40 -9.13 -9.78 -0.68
CA LEU A 40 -8.56 -8.45 -0.50
C LEU A 40 -9.19 -7.45 -1.48
N ILE A 41 -10.50 -7.25 -1.34
CA ILE A 41 -11.24 -6.23 -2.08
C ILE A 41 -10.75 -4.85 -1.61
N LEU A 42 -10.30 -3.98 -2.52
CA LEU A 42 -9.85 -2.63 -2.20
C LEU A 42 -10.93 -1.85 -1.45
N ASP A 43 -10.51 -1.07 -0.46
CA ASP A 43 -11.43 -0.31 0.39
C ASP A 43 -11.87 0.97 -0.33
N GLU A 44 -13.14 1.06 -0.71
CA GLU A 44 -13.71 2.20 -1.43
C GLU A 44 -13.63 3.52 -0.64
N GLN A 45 -13.42 3.46 0.68
CA GLN A 45 -13.26 4.65 1.52
C GLN A 45 -11.82 5.17 1.54
N VAL A 46 -10.85 4.38 1.08
CA VAL A 46 -9.45 4.80 0.93
C VAL A 46 -9.29 5.47 -0.43
N TYR A 47 -8.88 6.73 -0.40
CA TYR A 47 -8.72 7.57 -1.59
C TYR A 47 -7.25 7.94 -1.79
N PHE A 48 -6.67 7.43 -2.88
CA PHE A 48 -5.34 7.72 -3.42
C PHE A 48 -4.16 7.45 -2.47
N PHE A 49 -3.99 8.25 -1.42
CA PHE A 49 -2.93 8.07 -0.43
C PHE A 49 -3.25 6.91 0.51
N GLY A 50 -2.25 6.11 0.84
CA GLY A 50 -2.33 5.05 1.85
C GLY A 50 -2.86 3.70 1.36
N ASP A 51 -3.42 3.62 0.15
CA ASP A 51 -3.92 2.36 -0.42
C ASP A 51 -2.82 1.29 -0.52
N GLU A 52 -1.59 1.74 -0.84
CA GLU A 52 -0.37 0.93 -0.85
C GLU A 52 -0.09 0.27 0.51
N VAL A 53 -0.25 1.02 1.59
CA VAL A 53 -0.01 0.56 2.97
C VAL A 53 -1.16 -0.34 3.43
N VAL A 54 -2.41 0.06 3.14
CA VAL A 54 -3.61 -0.72 3.51
C VAL A 54 -3.61 -2.07 2.85
N LEU A 55 -3.36 -2.13 1.53
CA LEU A 55 -3.33 -3.43 0.85
C LEU A 55 -2.18 -4.30 1.37
N ALA A 56 -1.00 -3.72 1.64
CA ALA A 56 0.12 -4.47 2.19
C ALA A 56 -0.21 -5.05 3.58
N LEU A 57 -0.77 -4.24 4.48
CA LEU A 57 -1.22 -4.68 5.80
C LEU A 57 -2.31 -5.76 5.69
N ARG A 58 -3.31 -5.55 4.85
CA ARG A 58 -4.41 -6.53 4.68
C ARG A 58 -3.91 -7.83 4.08
N ALA A 59 -3.07 -7.78 3.04
CA ALA A 59 -2.43 -8.97 2.50
C ALA A 59 -1.62 -9.70 3.57
N PHE A 60 -0.85 -8.97 4.35
CA PHE A 60 -0.08 -9.54 5.44
C PHE A 60 -0.98 -10.22 6.49
N THR A 61 -2.00 -9.54 7.00
CA THR A 61 -2.91 -10.09 8.01
C THR A 61 -3.73 -11.29 7.49
N HIS A 62 -3.95 -11.39 6.16
CA HIS A 62 -4.55 -12.56 5.50
C HIS A 62 -3.58 -13.73 5.24
N GLY A 63 -2.29 -13.55 5.50
CA GLY A 63 -1.28 -14.61 5.36
C GLY A 63 -0.50 -14.61 4.04
N TYR A 64 -0.61 -13.57 3.22
CA TYR A 64 0.19 -13.41 2.00
C TYR A 64 1.58 -12.85 2.29
N ASP A 65 2.60 -13.43 1.68
CA ASP A 65 3.95 -12.85 1.68
C ASP A 65 4.16 -12.00 0.43
N LEU A 66 4.67 -10.79 0.62
CA LEU A 66 4.89 -9.83 -0.47
C LEU A 66 6.32 -9.95 -1.00
N PHE A 67 6.46 -9.81 -2.32
CA PHE A 67 7.75 -9.82 -2.98
C PHE A 67 7.82 -8.79 -4.11
N HIS A 68 8.96 -8.14 -4.24
CA HIS A 68 9.30 -7.37 -5.43
C HIS A 68 9.88 -8.30 -6.51
N PRO A 69 9.47 -8.12 -7.78
CA PRO A 69 10.08 -8.86 -8.88
C PRO A 69 11.56 -8.46 -9.02
N HIS A 70 12.40 -9.43 -9.39
CA HIS A 70 13.83 -9.22 -9.63
C HIS A 70 14.17 -8.84 -11.07
N TYR A 71 13.14 -8.61 -11.89
CA TYR A 71 13.25 -8.07 -13.24
C TYR A 71 12.31 -6.89 -13.41
N VAL A 72 12.69 -5.95 -14.26
CA VAL A 72 11.83 -4.80 -14.59
C VAL A 72 10.70 -5.28 -15.50
N LEU A 73 9.47 -5.20 -15.01
CA LEU A 73 8.26 -5.55 -15.77
C LEU A 73 7.71 -4.36 -16.58
N GLY A 74 8.01 -3.14 -16.16
CA GLY A 74 7.56 -1.91 -16.82
C GLY A 74 8.11 -0.67 -16.13
N TRP A 75 7.94 0.47 -16.81
CA TRP A 75 8.33 1.79 -16.30
C TRP A 75 7.08 2.64 -16.10
N HIS A 76 7.00 3.34 -14.97
CA HIS A 76 5.96 4.33 -14.72
C HIS A 76 6.48 5.73 -15.03
N LEU A 77 5.76 6.48 -15.87
CA LEU A 77 6.09 7.87 -16.15
C LEU A 77 5.47 8.76 -15.05
N TYR A 78 6.27 9.09 -14.03
CA TYR A 78 5.83 9.94 -12.91
C TYR A 78 5.71 11.42 -13.28
N GLU A 79 6.49 11.89 -14.24
CA GLU A 79 6.49 13.29 -14.65
C GLU A 79 5.18 13.65 -15.37
N ARG A 80 4.46 14.64 -14.85
CA ARG A 80 3.13 15.07 -15.32
C ARG A 80 3.11 16.48 -15.90
N THR A 81 4.18 17.23 -15.68
CA THR A 81 4.27 18.69 -15.71
C THR A 81 3.89 19.34 -17.04
N ALA A 82 3.84 18.58 -18.14
CA ALA A 82 3.58 19.10 -19.48
C ALA A 82 2.26 18.65 -20.12
N THR A 83 1.55 17.63 -19.59
CA THR A 83 0.51 16.95 -20.38
C THR A 83 -0.74 16.49 -19.63
N ARG A 84 -0.77 16.49 -18.30
CA ARG A 84 -1.86 15.84 -17.54
C ARG A 84 -2.25 16.61 -16.29
N THR A 85 -3.54 16.97 -16.19
CA THR A 85 -4.17 17.44 -14.96
C THR A 85 -4.34 16.28 -13.98
N THR A 86 -4.03 16.51 -12.70
CA THR A 86 -4.28 15.52 -11.65
C THR A 86 -5.67 15.71 -11.07
N HIS A 87 -6.22 14.66 -10.45
CA HIS A 87 -7.55 14.73 -9.85
C HIS A 87 -7.64 15.80 -8.74
N TRP A 88 -6.56 16.03 -7.99
CA TRP A 88 -6.55 17.05 -6.95
C TRP A 88 -6.44 18.47 -7.50
N ASP A 89 -5.98 18.64 -8.74
CA ASP A 89 -5.93 19.96 -9.39
C ASP A 89 -7.29 20.38 -9.98
N ASP A 90 -8.20 19.44 -10.28
CA ASP A 90 -9.46 19.73 -11.00
C ASP A 90 -10.75 19.26 -10.30
N HIS A 91 -10.67 18.65 -9.13
CA HIS A 91 -11.84 18.29 -8.32
C HIS A 91 -11.86 19.03 -6.98
N ALA A 92 -12.86 19.88 -6.81
CA ALA A 92 -13.02 20.72 -5.61
C ALA A 92 -13.31 19.93 -4.33
N ASP A 93 -13.78 18.68 -4.43
CA ASP A 93 -14.05 17.79 -3.30
C ASP A 93 -12.82 16.95 -2.87
N TYR A 94 -11.65 17.20 -3.47
CA TYR A 94 -10.41 16.49 -3.15
C TYR A 94 -10.09 16.51 -1.65
N ASP A 95 -10.08 17.67 -1.02
CA ASP A 95 -9.68 17.82 0.39
C ASP A 95 -10.61 17.02 1.32
N GLU A 96 -11.91 17.03 1.05
CA GLU A 96 -12.91 16.26 1.82
C GLU A 96 -12.68 14.75 1.66
N ARG A 97 -12.45 14.28 0.42
CA ARG A 97 -12.15 12.87 0.14
C ARG A 97 -10.87 12.42 0.81
N ASN A 98 -9.82 13.24 0.74
CA ASN A 98 -8.53 12.95 1.34
C ASN A 98 -8.64 12.91 2.87
N GLN A 99 -9.40 13.81 3.48
CA GLN A 99 -9.63 13.79 4.93
C GLN A 99 -10.37 12.53 5.37
N ARG A 100 -11.46 12.15 4.69
CA ARG A 100 -12.18 10.90 4.98
C ARG A 100 -11.29 9.67 4.84
N SER A 101 -10.46 9.64 3.79
CA SER A 101 -9.47 8.58 3.59
C SER A 101 -8.47 8.53 4.74
N CYS A 102 -7.90 9.66 5.15
CA CYS A 102 -6.98 9.71 6.29
C CYS A 102 -7.62 9.20 7.59
N ASP A 103 -8.88 9.53 7.85
CA ASP A 103 -9.60 9.04 9.03
C ASP A 103 -9.85 7.54 8.95
N ARG A 104 -10.23 7.04 7.76
CA ARG A 104 -10.34 5.60 7.48
C ARG A 104 -9.03 4.85 7.73
N LEU A 105 -7.91 5.40 7.25
CA LEU A 105 -6.58 4.83 7.46
C LEU A 105 -6.22 4.76 8.95
N ARG A 106 -6.53 5.81 9.73
CA ARG A 106 -6.30 5.81 11.18
C ARG A 106 -7.07 4.70 11.88
N ASP A 107 -8.36 4.56 11.57
CA ASP A 107 -9.19 3.52 12.19
C ASP A 107 -8.68 2.11 11.87
N LEU A 108 -8.26 1.87 10.62
CA LEU A 108 -7.65 0.61 10.20
C LEU A 108 -6.32 0.34 10.92
N PHE A 109 -5.42 1.33 10.98
CA PHE A 109 -4.09 1.17 11.57
C PHE A 109 -4.13 1.06 13.10
N LEU A 110 -5.19 1.57 13.73
CA LEU A 110 -5.47 1.35 15.15
C LEU A 110 -6.22 0.03 15.42
N GLY A 111 -6.58 -0.73 14.38
CA GLY A 111 -7.34 -1.98 14.51
C GLY A 111 -8.78 -1.77 15.00
N ILE A 112 -9.35 -0.57 14.84
CA ILE A 112 -10.72 -0.25 15.26
C ILE A 112 -11.72 -0.95 14.32
N ASP A 113 -11.39 -1.07 13.03
CA ASP A 113 -12.17 -1.84 12.05
C ASP A 113 -11.46 -3.14 11.65
N ASP A 114 -11.63 -4.16 12.49
CA ASP A 114 -11.04 -5.50 12.31
C ASP A 114 -11.64 -6.28 11.12
N ALA A 115 -12.84 -5.92 10.63
CA ALA A 115 -13.51 -6.68 9.57
C ALA A 115 -12.78 -6.61 8.22
N ALA A 116 -11.94 -5.59 8.02
CA ALA A 116 -11.10 -5.44 6.84
C ALA A 116 -9.77 -6.21 6.93
N LEU A 117 -9.36 -6.63 8.13
CA LEU A 117 -8.09 -7.30 8.39
C LEU A 117 -8.27 -8.82 8.40
N GLY A 118 -7.17 -9.53 8.12
CA GLY A 118 -7.13 -10.97 8.25
C GLY A 118 -6.76 -11.41 9.66
N SER A 119 -7.04 -12.68 9.97
CA SER A 119 -6.77 -13.25 11.30
C SER A 119 -5.50 -14.11 11.37
N ARG A 120 -4.67 -14.13 10.31
CA ARG A 120 -3.46 -14.98 10.24
C ARG A 120 -2.26 -14.36 10.95
N ARG A 121 -2.14 -13.03 10.89
CA ARG A 121 -1.07 -12.21 11.49
C ARG A 121 -1.68 -10.90 11.96
N THR A 122 -1.07 -10.24 12.93
CA THR A 122 -1.60 -9.03 13.58
C THR A 122 -0.98 -7.75 13.00
N ILE A 123 -1.54 -6.59 13.38
CA ILE A 123 -0.93 -5.29 13.11
C ILE A 123 0.45 -5.21 13.79
N ASP A 124 0.58 -5.67 15.03
CA ASP A 124 1.87 -5.66 15.76
C ASP A 124 2.94 -6.51 15.06
N ASP A 125 2.55 -7.65 14.46
CA ASP A 125 3.45 -8.46 13.65
C ASP A 125 3.92 -7.70 12.40
N TYR A 126 3.01 -6.94 11.77
CA TYR A 126 3.34 -6.13 10.58
C TYR A 126 4.27 -4.98 10.94
N GLU A 127 3.97 -4.23 11.99
CA GLU A 127 4.81 -3.14 12.51
C GLU A 127 6.21 -3.64 12.90
N SER A 128 6.29 -4.82 13.51
CA SER A 128 7.56 -5.47 13.81
C SER A 128 8.34 -5.85 12.55
N MET A 129 7.66 -6.31 11.49
CA MET A 129 8.28 -6.67 10.22
C MET A 129 8.83 -5.43 9.50
N ILE A 130 8.09 -4.33 9.49
CA ILE A 130 8.50 -3.09 8.82
C ILE A 130 9.46 -2.25 9.67
N CYS A 131 9.68 -2.63 10.94
CA CYS A 131 10.48 -1.92 11.94
C CYS A 131 10.00 -0.49 12.20
N ASP A 132 8.69 -0.24 12.10
CA ASP A 132 8.10 1.09 12.23
C ASP A 132 6.62 0.99 12.65
N LYS A 133 6.04 2.11 13.09
CA LYS A 133 4.62 2.22 13.43
C LYS A 133 3.80 2.71 12.24
N LEU A 134 2.61 2.14 12.05
CA LEU A 134 1.67 2.59 11.03
C LEU A 134 1.09 3.97 11.36
N ILE A 135 0.97 4.26 12.66
CA ILE A 135 0.53 5.54 13.19
C ILE A 135 1.37 5.91 14.41
N GLU A 136 1.95 7.10 14.36
CA GLU A 136 2.54 7.74 15.54
C GLU A 136 1.45 8.58 16.24
N LEU A 137 1.28 8.43 17.55
CA LEU A 137 0.30 9.21 18.33
C LEU A 137 0.87 10.58 18.73
#